data_AF-A0A5N6LHV2-F1
#
_entry.id   AF-A0A5N6LHV2-F1
#
_cell.length_a   1.000
_cell.length_b   1.000
_cell.length_c   1.000
_cell.angle_alpha   90.00
_cell.angle_beta   90.00
_cell.angle_gamma   90.00
#
_symmetry.space_group_name_H-M   'P 1'
#
loop_
_entity.id
_entity.type
_entity.pdbx_description
1 polymer ?
#
loop_
_entity_poly.entity_id
_entity_poly.type
_entity_poly.pdbx_seq_one_letter_code
_entity_poly.pdbx_strand_id
1 'polypeptide(L)'
;MLLLFWIAINEQNGGKVRCSMEAVAATMSSPTAMALVDERMSTEGTGLPFGLSNNLLGWIPLVVFGLIWTLYFVYTGSLEEDEESGLSL
;
A
#
# COMPACT_ATOMS: atom_id res chain seq x y z
N MET A 1 1.34 38.29 -15.15
CA MET A 1 2.14 37.69 -14.06
C MET A 1 2.15 38.56 -12.80
N LEU A 2 2.57 39.83 -12.86
CA LEU A 2 2.59 40.75 -11.70
C LEU A 2 1.20 41.03 -11.06
N LEU A 3 0.13 41.06 -11.85
CA LEU A 3 -1.24 41.30 -11.32
C LEU A 3 -1.78 40.13 -10.49
N LEU A 4 -1.46 38.89 -10.87
CA LEU A 4 -1.82 37.69 -10.10
C LEU A 4 -1.00 37.60 -8.80
N PHE A 5 0.26 38.04 -8.85
CA PHE A 5 1.12 38.13 -7.67
C PHE A 5 0.60 39.16 -6.65
N TRP A 6 0.09 40.30 -7.11
CA TRP A 6 -0.48 41.33 -6.23
C TRP A 6 -1.81 40.89 -5.58
N ILE A 7 -2.67 40.14 -6.29
CA ILE A 7 -3.89 39.55 -5.70
C ILE A 7 -3.52 38.52 -4.61
N ALA A 8 -2.54 37.64 -4.87
CA ALA A 8 -2.11 36.64 -3.90
C ALA A 8 -1.51 37.24 -2.61
N ILE A 9 -0.82 38.38 -2.69
CA ILE A 9 -0.28 39.10 -1.53
C ILE A 9 -1.41 39.78 -0.72
N ASN A 10 -2.41 40.36 -1.38
CA ASN A 10 -3.50 41.06 -0.67
C ASN A 10 -4.49 40.09 0.00
N GLU A 11 -4.65 38.87 -0.52
CA GLU A 11 -5.49 37.82 0.08
C GLU A 11 -4.94 37.32 1.44
N GLN A 12 -3.62 37.40 1.66
CA GLN A 12 -2.96 36.89 2.86
C GLN A 12 -2.93 37.89 4.03
N ASN A 13 -3.37 39.14 3.83
CA ASN A 13 -3.39 40.18 4.87
C ASN A 13 -4.59 40.05 5.84
N GLY A 14 -5.50 39.12 5.60
CA GLY A 14 -6.59 38.73 6.52
C GLY A 14 -6.20 37.52 7.37
N GLY A 15 -5.41 37.77 8.42
CA GLY A 15 -5.00 36.83 9.49
C GLY A 15 -5.40 35.36 9.35
N LYS A 16 -4.47 34.54 8.86
CA LYS A 16 -4.28 33.11 9.18
C LYS A 16 -3.02 32.62 8.48
N VAL A 17 -2.00 32.24 9.25
CA VAL A 17 -0.77 31.59 8.75
C VAL A 17 -1.18 30.28 8.09
N ARG A 18 -1.23 30.25 6.76
CA ARG A 18 -1.38 29.00 6.00
C ARG A 18 0.00 28.37 5.86
N CYS A 19 0.30 27.45 6.77
CA CYS A 19 1.47 26.58 6.64
C CYS A 19 1.38 25.73 5.36
N SER A 20 2.39 25.89 4.50
CA SER A 20 3.10 24.85 3.75
C SER A 20 2.37 23.93 2.77
N MET A 21 1.13 24.16 2.36
CA MET A 21 0.51 23.27 1.36
C MET A 21 1.08 23.49 -0.07
N GLU A 22 1.47 24.72 -0.42
CA GLU A 22 2.09 25.04 -1.72
C GLU A 22 3.59 24.68 -1.77
N ALA A 23 4.29 24.76 -0.62
CA ALA A 23 5.68 24.31 -0.52
C ALA A 23 5.82 22.78 -0.63
N VAL A 24 4.83 22.02 -0.09
CA VAL A 24 4.76 20.56 -0.27
C VAL A 24 4.48 20.19 -1.73
N ALA A 25 3.64 20.95 -2.44
CA ALA A 25 3.38 20.70 -3.86
C ALA A 25 4.64 20.94 -4.73
N ALA A 26 5.45 21.95 -4.40
CA ALA A 26 6.68 22.27 -5.14
C ALA A 26 7.81 21.25 -4.91
N THR A 27 7.94 20.66 -3.71
CA THR A 27 8.92 19.58 -3.47
C THR A 27 8.49 18.24 -4.09
N MET A 28 7.20 18.00 -4.28
CA MET A 28 6.68 16.83 -5.02
C MET A 28 6.83 16.98 -6.55
N SER A 29 7.06 18.19 -7.05
CA SER A 29 7.20 18.51 -8.48
C SER A 29 8.61 18.25 -9.03
N SER A 30 9.55 17.76 -8.23
CA SER A 30 10.93 17.56 -8.63
C SER A 30 11.20 16.11 -9.02
N PRO A 31 11.23 15.73 -10.31
CA PRO A 31 12.01 14.59 -10.74
C PRO A 31 13.49 15.02 -10.70
N THR A 32 14.05 15.12 -9.49
CA THR A 32 15.50 15.28 -9.29
C THR A 32 16.15 14.05 -9.92
N ALA A 33 16.73 14.26 -11.10
CA ALA A 33 17.34 13.26 -11.96
C ALA A 33 18.21 12.29 -11.14
N MET A 34 17.65 11.12 -10.89
CA MET A 34 18.35 10.02 -10.23
C MET A 34 19.15 9.27 -11.29
N ALA A 35 20.47 9.34 -11.19
CA ALA A 35 21.39 8.51 -11.97
C ALA A 35 21.43 7.06 -11.44
N LEU A 36 20.25 6.49 -11.10
CA LEU A 36 20.13 5.06 -10.84
C LEU A 36 20.06 4.39 -12.21
N VAL A 37 21.12 3.67 -12.56
CA VAL A 37 21.26 2.95 -13.83
C VAL A 37 20.03 2.08 -14.14
N ASP A 38 19.31 1.61 -13.12
CA ASP A 38 18.05 0.89 -13.23
C ASP A 38 17.05 1.28 -12.13
N GLU A 39 15.75 1.16 -12.46
CA GLU A 39 14.67 1.21 -11.48
C GLU A 39 14.51 -0.17 -10.82
N ARG A 40 15.11 -0.32 -9.63
CA ARG A 40 14.97 -1.54 -8.82
C ARG A 40 13.89 -1.37 -7.75
N MET A 41 13.11 -2.43 -7.51
CA MET A 41 12.03 -2.42 -6.51
C MET A 41 12.50 -2.26 -5.04
N SER A 42 13.80 -2.30 -4.75
CA SER A 42 14.45 -1.87 -3.47
C SER A 42 13.73 -2.25 -2.17
N THR A 43 13.07 -3.42 -2.10
CA THR A 43 12.30 -3.86 -0.93
C THR A 43 13.09 -4.79 0.00
N GLU A 44 14.34 -5.09 -0.34
CA GLU A 44 15.27 -5.81 0.53
C GLU A 44 15.63 -5.01 1.78
N GLY A 45 15.70 -5.66 2.95
CA GLY A 45 16.03 -4.99 4.22
C GLY A 45 14.96 -4.06 4.80
N THR A 46 13.80 -3.92 4.15
CA THR A 46 12.71 -3.02 4.58
C THR A 46 11.81 -3.61 5.68
N GLY A 47 11.93 -4.91 5.97
CA GLY A 47 11.13 -5.58 7.01
C GLY A 47 9.64 -5.70 6.67
N LEU A 48 9.27 -5.61 5.39
CA LEU A 48 7.87 -5.75 4.97
C LEU A 48 7.29 -7.11 5.36
N PRO A 49 6.10 -7.16 5.99
CA PRO A 49 5.47 -8.40 6.42
C PRO A 49 5.21 -9.28 5.19
N PHE A 50 5.69 -10.52 5.22
CA PHE A 50 5.61 -11.48 4.10
C PHE A 50 6.17 -10.97 2.76
N GLY A 51 7.01 -9.92 2.76
CA GLY A 51 7.56 -9.33 1.53
C GLY A 51 6.53 -8.58 0.67
N LEU A 52 5.42 -8.12 1.27
CA LEU A 52 4.33 -7.46 0.56
C LEU A 52 4.68 -6.01 0.20
N SER A 53 5.29 -5.80 -0.97
CA SER A 53 5.65 -4.47 -1.50
C SER A 53 4.53 -3.80 -2.31
N ASN A 54 3.45 -4.53 -2.61
CA ASN A 54 2.32 -4.07 -3.40
C ASN A 54 1.01 -4.65 -2.84
N ASN A 55 -0.09 -3.89 -2.88
CA ASN A 55 -1.41 -4.34 -2.47
C ASN A 55 -1.87 -5.62 -3.19
N LEU A 56 -1.58 -5.75 -4.50
CA LEU A 56 -1.92 -6.95 -5.27
C LEU A 56 -1.21 -8.20 -4.71
N LEU A 57 0.03 -8.04 -4.23
CA LEU A 57 0.77 -9.13 -3.60
C LEU A 57 0.12 -9.62 -2.32
N GLY A 58 -0.69 -8.82 -1.62
CA GLY A 58 -1.47 -9.28 -0.46
C GLY A 58 -2.70 -10.10 -0.86
N TRP A 59 -3.30 -9.78 -2.01
CA TRP A 59 -4.45 -10.51 -2.54
C TRP A 59 -4.10 -11.89 -3.08
N ILE A 60 -2.90 -12.06 -3.65
CA ILE A 60 -2.45 -13.35 -4.19
C ILE A 60 -2.45 -14.46 -3.12
N PRO A 61 -1.73 -14.35 -1.99
CA PRO A 61 -1.72 -15.39 -0.96
C PRO A 61 -3.08 -15.53 -0.29
N LEU A 62 -3.84 -14.44 -0.11
CA LEU A 62 -5.18 -14.49 0.46
C LEU A 62 -6.13 -15.31 -0.43
N VAL A 63 -6.11 -15.07 -1.75
CA VAL A 63 -6.96 -15.79 -2.72
C VAL A 63 -6.50 -17.22 -2.90
N VAL A 64 -5.20 -17.49 -3.02
CA VAL A 64 -4.69 -18.86 -3.21
C VAL A 64 -4.97 -19.69 -1.96
N PHE A 65 -4.65 -19.17 -0.77
CA PHE A 65 -4.99 -19.84 0.49
C PHE A 65 -6.50 -20.02 0.61
N GLY A 66 -7.28 -18.96 0.36
CA GLY A 66 -8.75 -19.01 0.42
C GLY A 66 -9.37 -19.99 -0.57
N LEU A 67 -8.83 -20.11 -1.78
CA LEU A 67 -9.27 -21.04 -2.81
C LEU A 67 -9.05 -22.49 -2.36
N ILE A 68 -7.82 -22.82 -1.96
CA ILE A 68 -7.50 -24.17 -1.48
C ILE A 68 -8.29 -24.48 -0.21
N TRP A 69 -8.42 -23.53 0.70
CA TRP A 69 -9.20 -23.68 1.93
C TRP A 69 -10.69 -23.91 1.64
N THR A 70 -11.27 -23.21 0.67
CA THR A 70 -12.68 -23.41 0.29
C THR A 70 -12.89 -24.81 -0.31
N LEU A 71 -11.98 -25.26 -1.18
CA LEU A 71 -12.03 -26.61 -1.74
C LEU A 71 -11.87 -27.67 -0.65
N TYR A 72 -10.93 -27.46 0.26
CA TYR A 72 -10.73 -28.31 1.43
C TYR A 72 -11.98 -28.36 2.32
N PHE A 73 -12.58 -27.21 2.61
CA PHE A 73 -13.77 -27.11 3.46
C PHE A 73 -14.98 -27.85 2.86
N VAL A 74 -15.20 -27.71 1.55
CA VAL A 74 -16.24 -28.48 0.83
C VAL A 74 -15.96 -29.98 0.88
N TYR A 75 -14.69 -30.36 0.68
CA TYR A 75 -14.27 -31.76 0.76
C TYR A 75 -14.50 -32.34 2.16
N THR A 76 -14.03 -31.67 3.21
CA THR A 76 -14.20 -32.12 4.60
C THR A 76 -15.65 -32.09 5.05
N GLY A 77 -16.46 -31.17 4.54
CA GLY A 77 -17.90 -31.14 4.81
C GLY A 77 -18.66 -32.36 4.26
N SER A 78 -18.03 -33.15 3.37
CA SER A 78 -18.56 -34.41 2.87
C SER A 78 -18.02 -35.64 3.62
N LEU A 79 -17.09 -35.46 4.56
CA LEU A 79 -16.56 -36.55 5.38
C LEU A 79 -17.48 -36.76 6.58
N GLU A 80 -17.86 -38.00 6.83
CA GLU A 80 -18.64 -38.40 8.00
C GLU A 80 -17.66 -38.87 9.07
N GLU A 81 -17.13 -37.91 9.83
CA GLU A 81 -16.19 -38.17 10.93
C GLU A 81 -16.92 -38.03 12.27
N ASP A 82 -16.75 -39.04 13.13
CA ASP A 82 -17.14 -39.01 14.55
C ASP A 82 -16.01 -38.44 15.40
N GLU A 83 -16.30 -38.05 16.64
CA GLU A 83 -15.34 -37.44 17.57
C GLU A 83 -14.09 -38.31 17.84
N GLU A 84 -14.16 -39.63 17.60
CA GLU A 84 -13.04 -40.58 17.72
C GLU A 84 -12.38 -40.96 16.38
N SER A 85 -12.74 -40.33 15.25
CA SER A 85 -12.21 -40.68 13.91
C SER A 85 -10.75 -40.25 13.66
N GLY A 86 -10.11 -39.61 14.64
CA GLY A 86 -8.68 -39.29 14.59
C GLY A 86 -7.80 -40.54 14.66
N LEU A 87 -6.58 -40.45 14.12
CA LEU A 87 -5.61 -41.54 14.21
C LEU A 87 -5.07 -41.67 15.66
N SER A 88 -5.53 -42.69 16.39
CA SER A 88 -5.13 -43.01 17.77
C SER A 88 -4.11 -44.18 17.83
N LEU A 89 -3.38 -44.27 18.96
CA LEU A 89 -2.37 -45.30 19.26
C LEU A 89 -2.83 -46.20 20.42
#